data_AF-A0A954SLR5-F1
#
_entry.id   AF-A0A954SLR5-F1
#
_cell.length_a   1.000
_cell.length_b   1.000
_cell.length_c   1.000
_cell.angle_alpha   90.00
_cell.angle_beta   90.00
_cell.angle_gamma   90.00
#
_symmetry.space_group_name_H-M   'P 1'
#
loop_
_entity.id
_entity.type
_entity.pdbx_description
1 polymer ?
#
loop_
_entity_poly.entity_id
_entity_poly.type
_entity_poly.pdbx_seq_one_letter_code
_entity_poly.pdbx_strand_id
1 'polypeptide(L)'
;MPPPETTTKPPFSSPLRGGTEGWKSELAGAIRSGEELIDILALPESLREGARRSAEGFPVVVPRSYLARMEVGNPRDPLVLQVLP
;
A
#
# COMPACT_ATOMS: atom_id res chain seq x y z
N MET A 1 50.09 6.48 -21.87
CA MET A 1 48.93 6.81 -21.02
C MET A 1 47.65 6.70 -21.84
N PRO A 2 46.81 5.69 -21.61
CA PRO A 2 45.36 5.78 -21.76
C PRO A 2 44.69 5.99 -20.38
N PRO A 3 43.57 6.71 -20.26
CA PRO A 3 42.78 6.72 -19.03
C PRO A 3 41.92 5.44 -18.93
N PRO A 4 41.91 4.69 -17.81
CA PRO A 4 40.86 3.72 -17.56
C PRO A 4 39.60 4.46 -17.10
N GLU A 5 38.56 4.35 -17.93
CA GLU A 5 37.23 4.88 -17.69
C GLU A 5 36.71 4.48 -16.31
N THR A 6 36.35 5.50 -15.53
CA THR A 6 35.52 5.36 -14.34
C THR A 6 34.13 4.95 -14.79
N THR A 7 33.67 3.72 -14.51
CA THR A 7 32.28 3.39 -14.15
C THR A 7 32.11 1.87 -14.01
N THR A 8 32.49 1.34 -12.85
CA THR A 8 31.97 0.04 -12.41
C THR A 8 30.53 0.26 -11.93
N LYS A 9 29.58 0.20 -12.87
CA LYS A 9 28.17 0.01 -12.51
C LYS A 9 28.00 -1.47 -12.14
N PRO A 10 27.54 -1.80 -10.92
CA PRO A 10 27.37 -3.19 -10.54
C PRO A 10 26.37 -3.88 -11.50
N PRO A 11 26.56 -5.16 -11.82
CA PRO A 11 25.70 -5.92 -12.74
C PRO A 11 24.38 -6.29 -12.05
N PHE A 12 23.51 -5.31 -11.81
CA PHE A 12 22.09 -5.58 -11.53
C PHE A 12 21.30 -5.44 -12.83
N SER A 13 21.55 -6.34 -13.76
CA SER A 13 20.74 -6.53 -14.97
C SER A 13 20.22 -7.95 -15.03
N SER A 14 19.10 -8.19 -14.34
CA SER A 14 18.03 -9.07 -14.80
C SER A 14 16.82 -8.89 -13.88
N PRO A 15 15.72 -8.27 -14.34
CA PRO A 15 14.48 -8.32 -13.59
C PRO A 15 13.98 -9.75 -13.63
N LEU A 16 13.89 -10.37 -12.46
CA LEU A 16 13.09 -11.57 -12.23
C LEU A 16 11.65 -11.23 -12.64
N ARG A 17 11.26 -11.59 -13.87
CA ARG A 17 9.89 -11.46 -14.37
C ARG A 17 8.99 -12.29 -13.45
N GLY A 18 8.13 -11.62 -12.69
CA GLY A 18 7.07 -12.24 -11.89
C GLY A 18 7.08 -11.96 -10.38
N GLY A 19 8.17 -11.48 -9.80
CA GLY A 19 8.24 -11.25 -8.34
C GLY A 19 8.18 -9.79 -7.91
N THR A 20 8.74 -8.87 -8.73
CA THR A 20 8.94 -7.47 -8.32
C THR A 20 7.97 -6.47 -8.96
N GLU A 21 7.33 -6.85 -10.07
CA GLU A 21 6.35 -6.00 -10.75
C GLU A 21 5.00 -6.04 -10.05
N GLY A 22 4.62 -7.20 -9.49
CA GLY A 22 3.38 -7.36 -8.71
C GLY A 22 3.31 -6.39 -7.53
N TRP A 23 4.23 -6.51 -6.57
CA TRP A 23 4.17 -5.68 -5.36
C TRP A 23 4.37 -4.17 -5.64
N LYS A 24 5.16 -3.79 -6.65
CA LYS A 24 5.29 -2.38 -7.07
C LYS A 24 4.01 -1.84 -7.72
N SER A 25 3.35 -2.65 -8.56
CA SER A 25 2.08 -2.28 -9.18
C SER A 25 0.94 -2.24 -8.15
N GLU A 26 0.95 -3.16 -7.19
CA GLU A 26 0.04 -3.20 -6.05
C GLU A 26 0.20 -1.96 -5.15
N LEU A 27 1.45 -1.52 -4.89
CA LEU A 27 1.74 -0.28 -4.18
C LEU A 27 1.37 0.98 -4.98
N ALA A 28 1.50 0.93 -6.30
CA ALA A 28 1.10 2.04 -7.16
C ALA A 28 -0.42 2.28 -7.12
N GLY A 29 -1.21 1.21 -6.94
CA GLY A 29 -2.65 1.26 -6.76
C GLY A 29 -3.14 1.23 -5.32
N ALA A 30 -2.24 1.31 -4.32
CA ALA A 30 -2.61 1.23 -2.92
C ALA A 30 -3.38 2.48 -2.48
N ILE A 31 -4.40 2.27 -1.66
CA ILE A 31 -5.15 3.32 -0.98
C ILE A 31 -4.21 3.99 0.01
N ARG A 32 -4.08 5.31 -0.01
CA ARG A 32 -3.17 6.07 0.88
C ARG A 32 -3.90 6.87 1.96
N SER A 33 -5.22 6.73 2.01
CA SER A 33 -6.09 7.49 2.89
C SER A 33 -7.08 6.56 3.57
N GLY A 34 -7.16 6.62 4.89
CA GLY A 34 -8.14 5.85 5.66
C GLY A 34 -9.59 6.22 5.29
N GLU A 35 -9.85 7.47 4.89
CA GLU A 35 -11.16 7.88 4.39
C GLU A 35 -11.53 7.22 3.06
N GLU A 36 -10.58 7.13 2.13
CA GLU A 36 -10.77 6.45 0.84
C GLU A 36 -11.00 4.95 1.05
N LEU A 37 -10.31 4.35 2.03
CA LEU A 37 -10.55 2.97 2.44
C LEU A 37 -11.99 2.76 2.93
N ILE A 38 -12.48 3.66 3.78
CA ILE A 38 -13.83 3.61 4.35
C ILE A 38 -14.90 3.77 3.29
N ASP A 39 -14.69 4.69 2.34
CA ASP A 39 -15.60 4.89 1.22
C ASP A 39 -15.70 3.63 0.35
N ILE A 40 -14.55 3.05 -0.01
CA ILE A 40 -14.48 1.83 -0.84
C ILE A 40 -15.10 0.63 -0.12
N LEU A 41 -14.82 0.47 1.17
CA LEU A 41 -15.35 -0.62 1.97
C LEU A 41 -16.77 -0.33 2.50
N ALA A 42 -17.38 0.80 2.13
CA ALA A 42 -18.69 1.24 2.61
C ALA A 42 -18.85 1.10 4.14
N LEU A 43 -17.79 1.47 4.88
CA LEU A 43 -17.71 1.32 6.32
C LEU A 43 -18.48 2.42 7.05
N PRO A 44 -18.95 2.15 8.29
CA PRO A 44 -19.68 3.14 9.07
C PRO A 44 -18.81 4.35 9.43
N GLU A 45 -19.45 5.51 9.50
CA GLU A 45 -18.82 6.81 9.77
C GLU A 45 -18.10 6.86 11.14
N SER A 46 -18.46 5.98 12.06
CA SER A 46 -17.76 5.80 13.35
C SER A 46 -16.28 5.42 13.18
N LEU A 47 -15.93 4.72 12.09
CA LEU A 47 -14.54 4.40 11.76
C LEU A 47 -13.83 5.57 11.05
N ARG A 48 -14.59 6.50 10.45
CA ARG A 48 -14.06 7.65 9.69
C ARG A 48 -13.24 8.57 10.58
N GLU A 49 -13.69 8.81 11.80
CA GLU A 49 -12.94 9.65 12.74
C GLU A 49 -11.59 9.02 13.13
N GLY A 50 -11.56 7.71 13.42
CA GLY A 50 -10.33 6.98 13.73
C GLY A 50 -9.36 6.98 12.55
N ALA A 51 -9.88 6.63 11.36
CA ALA A 51 -9.12 6.64 10.12
C ALA A 51 -8.54 8.02 9.77
N ARG A 52 -9.31 9.09 10.01
CA ARG A 52 -8.88 10.47 9.82
C ARG A 52 -7.77 10.84 10.79
N ARG A 53 -7.95 10.55 12.09
CA ARG A 53 -6.94 10.80 13.13
C ARG A 53 -5.63 10.06 12.86
N SER A 54 -5.69 8.82 12.41
CA SER A 54 -4.50 8.07 12.01
C SER A 54 -3.83 8.68 10.79
N ALA A 55 -4.60 9.12 9.79
CA ALA A 55 -4.07 9.75 8.58
C ALA A 55 -3.34 11.08 8.85
N GLU A 56 -3.69 11.81 9.93
CA GLU A 56 -2.99 13.04 10.33
C GLU A 56 -1.54 12.78 10.79
N GLY A 57 -1.27 11.60 11.38
CA GLY A 57 0.07 11.24 11.87
C GLY A 57 0.82 10.24 11.00
N PHE A 58 0.11 9.29 10.39
CA PHE A 58 0.65 8.23 9.55
C PHE A 58 -0.36 7.87 8.44
N PRO A 59 -0.09 8.23 7.17
CA PRO A 59 -0.99 7.90 6.08
C PRO A 59 -1.14 6.38 5.97
N VAL A 60 -2.38 5.91 5.98
CA VAL A 60 -2.73 4.49 5.90
C VAL A 60 -2.52 4.02 4.47
N VAL A 61 -1.61 3.06 4.25
CA VAL A 61 -1.35 2.49 2.92
C VAL A 61 -1.87 1.07 2.83
N VAL A 62 -2.98 0.87 2.12
CA VAL A 62 -3.61 -0.45 1.91
C VAL A 62 -3.49 -0.87 0.46
N PRO A 63 -2.70 -1.91 0.15
CA PRO A 63 -2.67 -2.50 -1.18
C PRO A 63 -4.05 -3.05 -1.58
N ARG A 64 -4.39 -2.98 -2.88
CA ARG A 64 -5.66 -3.55 -3.39
C ARG A 64 -5.84 -5.03 -3.07
N SER A 65 -4.75 -5.79 -2.97
CA SER A 65 -4.81 -7.21 -2.58
C SER A 65 -5.15 -7.43 -1.11
N TYR A 66 -4.93 -6.43 -0.24
CA TYR A 66 -5.42 -6.46 1.14
C TYR A 66 -6.90 -6.06 1.17
N LEU A 67 -7.26 -5.01 0.43
CA LEU A 67 -8.65 -4.59 0.25
C LEU A 67 -9.54 -5.71 -0.31
N ALA A 68 -9.05 -6.48 -1.28
CA ALA A 68 -9.76 -7.61 -1.87
C ALA A 68 -9.99 -8.77 -0.88
N ARG A 69 -9.27 -8.79 0.25
CA ARG A 69 -9.47 -9.76 1.34
C ARG A 69 -10.36 -9.22 2.46
N MET A 70 -10.57 -7.91 2.52
CA MET A 70 -11.43 -7.26 3.51
C MET A 70 -12.89 -7.44 3.13
N GLU A 71 -13.74 -7.63 4.14
CA GLU A 71 -15.18 -7.68 3.93
C GLU A 71 -15.79 -6.26 3.85
N VAL A 72 -16.31 -5.92 2.68
CA VAL A 72 -17.03 -4.66 2.43
C VAL A 72 -18.28 -4.61 3.31
N GLY A 73 -18.44 -3.51 4.04
CA GLY A 73 -19.54 -3.26 4.97
C GLY A 73 -19.34 -3.87 6.35
N ASN A 74 -18.24 -4.59 6.61
CA ASN A 74 -17.95 -5.16 7.92
C ASN A 74 -16.84 -4.39 8.67
N PRO A 75 -17.20 -3.50 9.61
CA PRO A 75 -16.22 -2.79 10.44
C PRO A 75 -15.51 -3.68 11.47
N ARG A 76 -16.01 -4.90 11.71
CA ARG A 76 -15.42 -5.87 12.66
C ARG A 76 -14.51 -6.86 11.96
N ASP A 77 -14.26 -6.66 10.67
CA ASP A 77 -13.32 -7.48 9.93
C ASP A 77 -11.91 -7.34 10.53
N PRO A 78 -11.22 -8.45 10.81
CA PRO A 78 -9.90 -8.43 11.46
C PRO A 78 -8.83 -7.73 10.62
N LEU A 79 -8.93 -7.73 9.28
CA LEU A 79 -8.01 -6.98 8.42
C LEU A 79 -8.28 -5.48 8.50
N VAL A 80 -9.55 -5.08 8.57
CA VAL A 80 -9.93 -3.67 8.76
C VAL A 80 -9.42 -3.16 10.11
N LEU A 81 -9.60 -3.92 11.18
CA LEU A 81 -9.10 -3.59 12.52
C LEU A 81 -7.57 -3.53 12.61
N GLN A 82 -6.86 -4.25 11.74
CA GLN A 82 -5.39 -4.17 11.67
C GLN A 82 -4.91 -2.89 10.96
N VAL A 83 -5.76 -2.31 10.12
CA VAL A 83 -5.43 -1.15 9.28
C VAL A 83 -5.94 0.17 9.88
N LEU A 84 -7.05 0.11 10.60
CA LEU A 84 -7.67 1.24 11.30
C LEU A 84 -7.49 1.05 12.81
N PRO A 85 -6.53 1.74 13.46
CA PRO A 85 -6.37 1.70 14.91
C PRO A 85 -7.42 2.55 15.66
#